data_AF-A0A6I0EHM9-F1
#
_entry.id   AF-A0A6I0EHM9-F1
#
_cell.length_a   1.000
_cell.length_b   1.000
_cell.length_c   1.000
_cell.angle_alpha   90.00
_cell.angle_beta   90.00
_cell.angle_gamma   90.00
#
_symmetry.space_group_name_H-M   'P 1'
#
loop_
_entity.id
_entity.type
_entity.pdbx_description
1 polymer ?
#
loop_
_entity_poly.entity_id
_entity_poly.type
_entity_poly.pdbx_seq_one_letter_code
_entity_poly.pdbx_strand_id
1 'polypeptide(L)'
;MLGTAGSDNGGGLLAALARRLEAEQERWFCWLPVLIGCGIGAYFALPVEPSVPTALVPLLVVLAWRASGTPRTPLLSLLIAGLIAVAFGLALAKLRVEWVRAPVLARQLNSVEVRGWVELIEPRPAGGQRLTLRVTALGDLAETER
;
A
#
# COMPACT_ATOMS: atom_id res chain seq x y z
N MET A 1 -49.03 -7.23 -41.70
CA MET A 1 -49.11 -7.94 -40.41
C MET A 1 -47.73 -7.94 -39.78
N LEU A 2 -47.55 -7.18 -38.70
CA LEU A 2 -46.30 -7.09 -37.94
C LEU A 2 -46.06 -8.39 -37.16
N GLY A 3 -44.82 -8.90 -37.17
CA GLY A 3 -44.42 -10.12 -36.48
C GLY A 3 -42.97 -10.07 -36.01
N THR A 4 -42.75 -9.31 -34.93
CA THR A 4 -41.71 -9.47 -33.90
C THR A 4 -40.25 -9.72 -34.33
N ALA A 5 -39.50 -8.63 -34.45
CA ALA A 5 -38.07 -8.62 -34.12
C ALA A 5 -37.90 -8.96 -32.63
N GLY A 6 -37.74 -10.25 -32.33
CA GLY A 6 -37.46 -10.78 -31.00
C GLY A 6 -35.98 -10.66 -30.69
N SER A 7 -35.67 -9.88 -29.67
CA SER A 7 -34.33 -9.56 -29.17
C SER A 7 -33.65 -10.78 -28.52
N ASP A 8 -32.83 -11.52 -29.27
CA ASP A 8 -31.88 -12.53 -28.76
C ASP A 8 -30.42 -12.01 -28.64
N ASN A 9 -30.22 -10.69 -28.80
CA ASN A 9 -28.87 -10.10 -28.77
C ASN A 9 -28.20 -10.14 -27.38
N GLY A 10 -28.99 -10.16 -26.29
CA GLY A 10 -28.45 -10.13 -24.93
C GLY A 10 -27.67 -11.40 -24.55
N GLY A 11 -28.16 -12.57 -24.94
CA GLY A 11 -27.53 -13.86 -24.61
C GLY A 11 -26.25 -14.11 -25.40
N GLY A 12 -26.25 -13.80 -26.71
CA GLY A 12 -25.09 -13.98 -27.58
C GLY A 12 -23.91 -13.07 -27.23
N LEU A 13 -24.20 -11.83 -26.83
CA LEU A 13 -23.18 -10.84 -26.49
C LEU A 13 -22.54 -11.15 -25.12
N LEU A 14 -23.33 -11.59 -24.14
CA LEU A 14 -22.83 -12.09 -22.87
C LEU A 14 -21.98 -13.36 -23.05
N ALA A 15 -22.40 -14.29 -23.91
CA ALA A 15 -21.62 -15.48 -24.23
C ALA A 15 -20.33 -15.18 -25.02
N ALA A 16 -20.33 -14.13 -25.85
CA ALA A 16 -19.13 -13.66 -26.53
C ALA A 16 -18.14 -12.97 -25.56
N LEU A 17 -18.66 -12.16 -24.63
CA LEU A 17 -17.86 -11.54 -23.58
C LEU A 17 -17.29 -12.58 -22.61
N ALA A 18 -18.06 -13.59 -22.22
CA ALA A 18 -17.58 -14.69 -21.39
C ALA A 18 -16.43 -15.47 -22.05
N ARG A 19 -16.54 -15.78 -23.35
CA ARG A 19 -15.47 -16.45 -24.11
C ARG A 19 -14.22 -15.58 -24.26
N ARG A 20 -14.38 -14.26 -24.41
CA ARG A 20 -13.25 -13.31 -24.43
C ARG A 20 -12.56 -13.24 -23.07
N LEU A 21 -13.33 -13.21 -21.99
CA LEU A 21 -12.82 -13.23 -20.61
C LEU A 21 -12.09 -14.53 -20.28
N GLU A 22 -12.57 -15.69 -20.75
CA GLU A 22 -11.86 -16.97 -20.64
C GLU A 22 -10.57 -17.00 -21.45
N ALA A 23 -10.56 -16.42 -22.65
CA ALA A 23 -9.34 -16.30 -23.45
C ALA A 23 -8.28 -15.36 -22.83
N GLU A 24 -8.69 -14.47 -21.92
CA GLU A 24 -7.81 -13.52 -21.24
C GLU A 24 -7.46 -13.97 -19.80
N GLN A 25 -7.85 -15.16 -19.40
CA GLN A 25 -7.62 -15.71 -18.06
C GLN A 25 -6.12 -15.77 -17.71
N GLU A 26 -5.25 -16.04 -18.68
CA GLU A 26 -3.79 -15.99 -18.52
C GLU A 26 -3.26 -14.57 -18.21
N ARG A 27 -3.95 -13.53 -18.70
CA ARG A 27 -3.56 -12.12 -18.50
C ARG A 27 -4.07 -11.55 -17.18
N TRP A 28 -4.96 -12.23 -16.46
CA TRP A 28 -5.45 -11.77 -15.16
C TRP A 28 -4.35 -11.69 -14.10
N PHE A 29 -3.32 -12.55 -14.20
CA PHE A 29 -2.16 -12.47 -13.33
C PHE A 29 -1.36 -11.17 -13.52
N CYS A 30 -1.31 -10.63 -14.75
CA CYS A 30 -0.63 -9.36 -15.04
C CYS A 30 -1.32 -8.14 -14.42
N TRP A 31 -2.59 -8.25 -14.03
CA TRP A 31 -3.33 -7.16 -13.37
C TRP A 31 -3.13 -7.13 -11.86
N LEU A 32 -2.64 -8.21 -11.23
CA LEU A 32 -2.35 -8.24 -9.81
C LEU A 32 -1.37 -7.12 -9.38
N PRO A 33 -0.20 -6.93 -10.05
CA PRO A 33 0.71 -5.84 -9.73
C PRO A 33 0.06 -4.46 -9.84
N VAL A 34 -0.82 -4.25 -10.84
CA VAL A 34 -1.51 -2.97 -11.07
C VAL A 34 -2.49 -2.68 -9.94
N LEU A 35 -3.28 -3.67 -9.52
CA LEU A 35 -4.25 -3.50 -8.44
C LEU A 35 -3.58 -3.33 -7.07
N ILE A 36 -2.50 -4.07 -6.81
CA ILE A 36 -1.68 -3.87 -5.61
C ILE A 36 -1.07 -2.47 -5.61
N GLY A 37 -0.50 -2.05 -6.74
CA GLY A 37 0.06 -0.70 -6.93
C GLY A 37 -0.97 0.40 -6.74
N CYS A 38 -2.22 0.19 -7.17
CA CYS A 38 -3.33 1.09 -6.92
C CYS A 38 -3.63 1.23 -5.41
N GLY A 39 -3.63 0.12 -4.67
CA GLY A 39 -3.75 0.14 -3.21
C GLY A 39 -2.63 0.90 -2.52
N ILE A 40 -1.38 0.71 -2.97
CA ILE A 40 -0.21 1.46 -2.45
C ILE A 40 -0.34 2.95 -2.79
N GLY A 41 -0.72 3.28 -4.02
CA GLY A 41 -0.94 4.67 -4.45
C GLY A 41 -2.04 5.35 -3.64
N ALA A 42 -3.14 4.64 -3.37
CA ALA A 42 -4.20 5.12 -2.50
C ALA A 42 -3.68 5.40 -1.08
N TYR A 43 -2.85 4.51 -0.50
CA TYR A 43 -2.23 4.74 0.81
C TYR A 43 -1.49 6.09 0.89
N PHE A 44 -0.67 6.39 -0.12
CA PHE A 44 0.10 7.64 -0.17
C PHE A 44 -0.70 8.87 -0.59
N ALA A 45 -1.87 8.68 -1.21
CA ALA A 45 -2.80 9.75 -1.52
C ALA A 45 -3.59 10.22 -0.29
N LEU A 46 -3.62 9.44 0.80
CA LEU A 46 -4.29 9.84 2.03
C LEU A 46 -3.53 11.00 2.72
N PRO A 47 -4.22 12.09 3.11
CA PRO A 47 -3.58 13.26 3.72
C PRO A 47 -3.15 13.04 5.19
N VAL A 48 -3.63 11.97 5.82
CA VAL A 48 -3.36 11.63 7.23
C VAL A 48 -2.83 10.22 7.28
N GLU A 49 -1.80 9.96 8.09
CA GLU A 49 -1.29 8.61 8.29
C GLU A 49 -2.39 7.71 8.88
N PRO A 50 -2.90 6.71 8.14
CA PRO A 50 -3.88 5.82 8.68
C PRO A 50 -3.25 4.99 9.80
N SER A 51 -4.01 4.78 10.87
CA SER A 51 -3.67 3.82 11.92
C SER A 51 -3.54 2.40 11.32
N VAL A 52 -2.77 1.54 11.97
CA VAL A 52 -2.63 0.12 11.57
C VAL A 52 -3.99 -0.56 11.37
N PRO A 53 -4.98 -0.48 12.30
CA PRO A 53 -6.27 -1.13 12.10
C PRO A 53 -7.02 -0.56 10.89
N THR A 54 -6.99 0.75 10.66
CA THR A 54 -7.67 1.35 9.49
C THR A 54 -7.10 0.86 8.15
N ALA A 55 -5.82 0.47 8.09
CA ALA A 55 -5.22 -0.10 6.89
C ALA A 55 -5.51 -1.61 6.74
N LEU A 56 -5.63 -2.36 7.83
CA LEU A 56 -5.82 -3.83 7.81
C LEU A 56 -7.29 -4.29 7.79
N VAL A 57 -8.20 -3.56 8.44
CA VAL A 57 -9.62 -3.91 8.52
C VAL A 57 -10.27 -4.12 7.15
N PRO A 58 -10.04 -3.27 6.13
CA PRO A 58 -10.62 -3.49 4.81
C PRO A 58 -10.22 -4.85 4.20
N LEU A 59 -8.96 -5.24 4.35
CA LEU A 59 -8.48 -6.54 3.87
C LEU A 59 -9.19 -7.70 4.60
N LEU A 60 -9.29 -7.62 5.92
CA LEU A 60 -9.95 -8.65 6.74
C LEU A 60 -11.44 -8.79 6.42
N VAL A 61 -12.15 -7.67 6.23
CA VAL A 61 -13.58 -7.67 5.87
C VAL A 61 -13.80 -8.37 4.53
N VAL A 62 -12.98 -8.05 3.53
CA VAL A 62 -13.13 -8.63 2.19
C VAL A 62 -12.75 -10.12 2.18
N LEU A 63 -11.73 -10.52 2.96
CA LEU A 63 -11.39 -11.94 3.15
C LEU A 63 -12.49 -12.72 3.87
N ALA A 64 -13.06 -12.16 4.94
CA ALA A 64 -14.18 -12.77 5.66
C ALA A 64 -15.40 -12.89 4.75
N TRP A 65 -15.69 -11.87 3.95
CA TRP A 65 -16.75 -11.93 2.95
C TRP A 65 -16.48 -13.00 1.90
N ARG A 66 -15.24 -13.13 1.40
CA ARG A 66 -14.86 -14.23 0.49
C ARG A 66 -15.08 -15.60 1.12
N ALA A 67 -14.73 -15.76 2.40
CA ALA A 67 -14.82 -17.02 3.15
C ALA A 67 -16.24 -17.43 3.54
N SER A 68 -17.20 -16.50 3.58
CA SER A 68 -18.61 -16.77 3.95
C SER A 68 -19.37 -17.74 3.04
N GLY A 69 -18.74 -18.29 1.99
CA GLY A 69 -19.29 -19.39 1.20
C GLY A 69 -20.54 -19.05 0.38
N THR A 70 -20.94 -17.78 0.32
CA THR A 70 -22.09 -17.34 -0.49
C THR A 70 -21.89 -17.75 -1.94
N PRO A 71 -22.89 -18.33 -2.63
CA PRO A 71 -22.81 -18.61 -4.06
C PRO A 71 -22.63 -17.30 -4.83
N ARG A 72 -21.65 -17.24 -5.74
CA ARG A 72 -21.29 -16.02 -6.47
C ARG A 72 -21.21 -16.26 -7.96
N THR A 73 -21.61 -15.26 -8.71
CA THR A 73 -21.35 -15.22 -10.16
C THR A 73 -19.84 -15.10 -10.41
N PRO A 74 -19.33 -15.59 -11.56
CA PRO A 74 -17.91 -15.49 -11.90
C PRO A 74 -17.42 -14.03 -11.91
N LEU A 75 -18.27 -13.11 -12.37
CA LEU A 75 -17.98 -11.67 -12.36
C LEU A 75 -17.79 -11.12 -10.94
N LEU A 76 -18.66 -11.49 -9.99
CA LEU A 76 -18.53 -11.05 -8.60
C LEU A 76 -17.26 -11.60 -7.94
N SER A 77 -16.87 -12.84 -8.27
CA SER A 77 -15.63 -13.43 -7.77
C SER A 77 -14.38 -12.69 -8.24
N LEU A 78 -14.37 -12.24 -9.51
CA LEU A 78 -13.31 -11.39 -10.08
C LEU A 78 -13.22 -10.03 -9.37
N LEU A 79 -14.35 -9.37 -9.15
CA LEU A 79 -14.39 -8.08 -8.45
C LEU A 79 -13.87 -8.20 -7.01
N ILE A 80 -14.27 -9.25 -6.29
CA ILE A 80 -13.78 -9.48 -4.93
C ILE A 80 -12.27 -9.77 -4.94
N ALA A 81 -11.77 -10.58 -5.88
CA ALA A 81 -10.33 -10.83 -6.01
C ALA A 81 -9.54 -9.53 -6.25
N GLY A 82 -10.06 -8.64 -7.11
CA GLY A 82 -9.44 -7.34 -7.34
C GLY A 82 -9.48 -6.44 -6.10
N LEU A 83 -10.59 -6.44 -5.36
CA LEU A 83 -10.71 -5.70 -4.11
C LEU A 83 -9.74 -6.22 -3.03
N ILE A 84 -9.53 -7.53 -2.95
CA ILE A 84 -8.51 -8.14 -2.08
C ILE A 84 -7.13 -7.63 -2.47
N ALA A 85 -6.79 -7.61 -3.77
CA ALA A 85 -5.48 -7.15 -4.24
C ALA A 85 -5.21 -5.68 -3.88
N VAL A 86 -6.21 -4.80 -4.04
CA VAL A 86 -6.11 -3.38 -3.64
C VAL A 86 -5.97 -3.24 -2.12
N ALA A 87 -6.80 -3.93 -1.34
CA ALA A 87 -6.73 -3.91 0.12
C ALA A 87 -5.41 -4.47 0.65
N PHE A 88 -4.86 -5.48 -0.03
CA PHE A 88 -3.55 -6.04 0.26
C PHE A 88 -2.43 -5.02 -0.01
N GLY A 89 -2.50 -4.27 -1.12
CA GLY A 89 -1.58 -3.18 -1.40
C GLY A 89 -1.57 -2.09 -0.33
N LEU A 90 -2.75 -1.67 0.15
CA LEU A 90 -2.88 -0.74 1.28
C LEU A 90 -2.22 -1.27 2.56
N ALA A 91 -2.50 -2.52 2.91
CA ALA A 91 -1.94 -3.16 4.11
C ALA A 91 -0.41 -3.32 4.01
N LEU A 92 0.10 -3.70 2.83
CA LEU A 92 1.53 -3.84 2.56
C LEU A 92 2.27 -2.51 2.67
N ALA A 93 1.68 -1.43 2.14
CA ALA A 93 2.24 -0.08 2.28
C ALA A 93 2.36 0.33 3.75
N LYS A 94 1.30 0.11 4.55
CA LYS A 94 1.33 0.41 5.99
C LYS A 94 2.38 -0.41 6.73
N LEU A 95 2.45 -1.72 6.47
CA LEU A 95 3.42 -2.61 7.11
C LEU A 95 4.86 -2.23 6.75
N ARG A 96 5.11 -1.80 5.51
CA ARG A 96 6.41 -1.30 5.06
C ARG A 96 6.81 -0.01 5.79
N VAL A 97 5.88 0.93 5.94
CA VAL A 97 6.11 2.16 6.71
C VAL A 97 6.49 1.79 8.14
N GLU A 98 5.74 0.89 8.77
CA GLU A 98 5.98 0.48 10.15
C GLU A 98 7.32 -0.26 10.33
N TRP A 99 7.74 -1.08 9.38
CA TRP A 99 9.04 -1.78 9.43
C TRP A 99 10.21 -0.81 9.26
N VAL A 100 10.08 0.17 8.37
CA VAL A 100 11.14 1.16 8.10
C VAL A 100 11.08 2.33 9.08
N ARG A 101 10.16 2.34 10.05
CA ARG A 101 10.14 3.35 11.13
C ARG A 101 11.44 3.26 11.92
N ALA A 102 12.37 4.13 11.56
CA ALA A 102 13.54 4.41 12.37
C ALA A 102 13.08 5.05 13.69
N PRO A 103 13.84 4.87 14.79
CA PRO A 103 13.61 5.58 16.03
C PRO A 103 13.73 7.08 15.77
N VAL A 104 12.59 7.74 15.55
CA VAL A 104 12.50 9.18 15.46
C VAL A 104 12.65 9.75 16.87
N LEU A 105 13.45 10.82 17.01
CA LEU A 105 13.57 11.51 18.29
C LEU A 105 12.18 11.99 18.71
N ALA A 106 11.61 11.37 19.75
CA ALA A 106 10.24 11.58 20.20
C ALA A 106 9.97 13.01 20.72
N ARG A 107 11.02 13.80 20.92
CA ARG A 107 10.94 15.19 21.41
C ARG A 107 11.94 16.05 20.65
N GLN A 108 11.57 17.30 20.36
CA GLN A 108 12.53 18.30 19.88
C GLN A 108 13.56 18.57 20.98
N LEU A 109 14.81 18.16 20.73
CA LEU A 109 15.94 18.53 21.58
C LEU A 109 16.35 19.96 21.18
N ASN A 110 15.77 20.96 21.86
CA ASN A 110 16.02 22.39 21.54
C ASN A 110 17.48 22.79 21.76
N SER A 111 18.13 22.24 22.78
CA SER A 111 19.56 22.39 23.02
C SER A 111 20.02 21.20 23.85
N VAL A 112 20.83 20.33 23.24
CA VAL A 112 21.39 19.17 23.92
C VAL A 112 22.87 19.07 23.58
N GLU A 113 23.69 18.83 24.60
CA GLU A 113 25.12 18.62 24.42
C GLU A 113 25.36 17.34 23.62
N VAL A 114 26.01 17.48 22.45
CA VAL A 114 26.41 16.36 21.61
C VAL A 114 27.90 16.17 21.78
N ARG A 115 28.32 15.04 22.36
CA ARG A 115 29.73 14.64 22.39
C ARG A 115 29.97 13.58 21.33
N GLY A 116 31.07 13.73 20.61
CA GLY A 116 31.43 12.82 19.54
C GLY A 116 32.70 13.23 18.82
N TRP A 117 33.06 12.46 17.80
CA TRP A 117 34.22 12.72 16.95
C TRP A 117 33.76 13.31 15.61
N VAL A 118 34.49 14.29 15.10
CA VAL A 118 34.24 14.84 13.76
C VAL A 118 34.76 13.83 12.74
N GLU A 119 33.88 13.26 11.92
CA GLU A 119 34.27 12.33 10.85
C GLU A 119 34.48 13.07 9.53
N LEU A 120 33.65 14.08 9.24
CA LEU A 120 33.70 14.79 7.98
C LEU A 120 33.36 16.27 8.16
N ILE A 121 34.11 17.13 7.47
CA ILE A 121 33.85 18.56 7.38
C ILE A 121 33.65 18.89 5.91
N GLU A 122 32.42 19.20 5.52
CA GLU A 122 32.09 19.61 4.16
C GLU A 122 31.88 21.14 4.11
N PRO A 123 32.68 21.87 3.33
CA PRO A 123 32.45 23.29 3.12
C PRO A 123 31.21 23.49 2.24
N ARG A 124 30.26 24.32 2.69
CA ARG A 124 29.06 24.68 1.93
C ARG A 124 29.34 25.96 1.13
N PRO A 125 28.96 26.02 -0.16
CA PRO A 125 29.23 27.18 -1.01
C PRO A 125 28.57 28.50 -0.58
N ALA A 126 27.60 28.47 0.35
CA ALA A 126 26.89 29.65 0.87
C ALA A 126 27.47 30.21 2.19
N GLY A 127 28.68 29.80 2.61
CA GLY A 127 29.34 30.37 3.79
C GLY A 127 29.01 29.67 5.11
N GLY A 128 29.05 28.33 5.13
CA GLY A 128 28.94 27.53 6.35
C GLY A 128 29.67 26.19 6.20
N GLN A 129 29.83 25.46 7.30
CA GLN A 129 30.39 24.10 7.29
C GLN A 129 29.33 23.10 7.75
N ARG A 130 29.22 21.98 7.02
CA ARG A 130 28.46 20.82 7.48
C ARG A 130 29.43 19.85 8.16
N LEU A 131 29.19 19.60 9.44
CA LEU A 131 29.97 18.67 10.26
C LEU A 131 29.20 17.37 10.38
N THR A 132 29.78 16.26 9.91
CA THR A 132 29.28 14.92 10.22
C THR A 132 30.00 14.43 11.46
N LEU A 133 29.25 14.27 12.55
CA LEU A 133 29.77 13.82 13.84
C LEU A 133 29.39 12.37 14.07
N ARG A 134 30.36 11.53 14.46
CA ARG A 134 30.07 10.26 15.11
C ARG A 134 29.76 10.54 16.57
N VAL A 135 28.47 10.55 16.88
CA VAL A 135 27.95 10.84 18.22
C VAL A 135 28.28 9.68 19.15
N THR A 136 28.91 9.98 20.28
CA THR A 136 29.17 9.03 21.38
C THR A 136 28.22 9.26 22.55
N ALA A 137 27.68 10.47 22.71
CA ALA A 137 26.66 10.78 23.69
C ALA A 137 25.80 11.96 23.23
N LEU A 138 24.49 11.88 23.49
CA LEU A 138 23.50 12.90 23.14
C LEU A 138 22.74 13.32 24.41
N GLY A 139 23.26 14.29 25.16
CA GLY A 139 22.69 14.71 26.45
C GLY A 139 22.61 13.58 27.48
N ASP A 140 21.50 13.53 28.22
CA ASP A 140 21.19 12.51 29.23
C ASP A 140 20.60 11.22 28.63
N LEU A 141 20.60 11.09 27.30
CA LEU A 141 20.33 9.82 26.63
C LEU A 141 21.62 9.00 26.69
N ALA A 142 21.94 8.54 27.90
CA ALA A 142 22.96 7.53 28.09
C ALA A 142 22.53 6.26 27.35
N GLU A 143 23.46 5.75 26.56
CA GLU A 143 23.46 4.50 25.81
C GLU A 143 22.74 3.37 26.56
N THR A 144 21.42 3.30 26.38
CA THR A 144 20.60 2.23 26.93
C THR A 144 20.12 1.42 25.73
N GLU A 145 20.74 0.24 25.63
CA GLU A 145 20.48 -0.90 24.74
C GLU A 145 21.32 -0.96 23.45
N ARG A 146 22.33 -1.83 23.54
CA ARG A 146 23.10 -2.45 22.45
C ARG A 146 22.24 -3.45 21.67
#